data_AF-A0A936LRL1-F1
#
_entry.id   AF-A0A936LRL1-F1
#
_cell.length_a   1.000
_cell.length_b   1.000
_cell.length_c   1.000
_cell.angle_alpha   90.00
_cell.angle_beta   90.00
_cell.angle_gamma   90.00
#
_symmetry.space_group_name_H-M   'P 1'
#
loop_
_entity.id
_entity.type
_entity.pdbx_description
1 polymer ?
#
loop_
_entity_poly.entity_id
_entity_poly.type
_entity_poly.pdbx_seq_one_letter_code
_entity_poly.pdbx_strand_id
1 'polypeptide(L)'
;MHGKNNIAIGFLVMGAFMLYGFLLIYLRDFAPDKQAWVDSYSSGKHFEARLAHVHGNLFAVLNVIIGYLLVHFHARLARTAAISWLALTGLLMPVGILAEVYFGAPPVLVLVGAIAMTSSVIWLGVLFFKLKQVNGH
;
A
#
# COMPACT_ATOMS: atom_id res chain seq x y z
N MET A 1 -18.28 -8.71 -4.26
CA MET A 1 -17.04 -9.35 -4.73
C MET A 1 -15.77 -8.50 -4.50
N HIS A 2 -15.87 -7.17 -4.51
CA HIS A 2 -14.71 -6.27 -4.48
C HIS A 2 -13.71 -6.48 -3.33
N GLY A 3 -14.17 -6.63 -2.07
CA GLY A 3 -13.27 -6.80 -0.93
C GLY A 3 -12.40 -8.06 -0.96
N LYS A 4 -12.84 -9.15 -1.63
CA LYS A 4 -12.01 -10.37 -1.79
C LYS A 4 -10.76 -10.09 -2.60
N ASN A 5 -10.87 -9.25 -3.63
CA ASN A 5 -9.72 -8.89 -4.47
C ASN A 5 -8.72 -8.03 -3.69
N ASN A 6 -9.19 -7.10 -2.85
CA ASN A 6 -8.29 -6.34 -1.97
C ASN A 6 -7.52 -7.25 -1.02
N ILE A 7 -8.16 -8.26 -0.44
CA ILE A 7 -7.48 -9.24 0.44
C ILE A 7 -6.41 -10.01 -0.35
N ALA A 8 -6.79 -10.61 -1.48
CA ALA A 8 -5.87 -11.43 -2.26
C ALA A 8 -4.68 -10.61 -2.78
N ILE A 9 -4.94 -9.46 -3.41
CA ILE A 9 -3.90 -8.58 -3.94
C ILE A 9 -3.07 -8.00 -2.79
N GLY A 10 -3.69 -7.63 -1.68
CA GLY A 10 -2.98 -7.17 -0.48
C GLY A 10 -1.97 -8.20 0.02
N PHE A 11 -2.36 -9.47 0.18
CA PHE A 11 -1.39 -10.51 0.58
C PHE A 11 -0.27 -10.73 -0.43
N LEU A 12 -0.57 -10.75 -1.73
CA LEU A 12 0.44 -10.93 -2.78
C LEU A 12 1.44 -9.77 -2.80
N VAL A 13 0.95 -8.54 -2.75
CA VAL A 13 1.80 -7.34 -2.75
C VAL A 13 2.60 -7.25 -1.47
N MET A 14 2.02 -7.58 -0.31
CA MET A 14 2.77 -7.67 0.95
C MET A 14 3.91 -8.68 0.84
N GLY A 15 3.66 -9.89 0.32
CA GLY A 15 4.71 -10.88 0.11
C GLY A 15 5.83 -10.37 -0.80
N ALA A 16 5.49 -9.70 -1.90
CA ALA A 16 6.47 -9.11 -2.81
C ALA A 16 7.31 -8.01 -2.14
N PHE A 17 6.69 -7.09 -1.41
CA PHE A 17 7.42 -6.03 -0.71
C PHE A 17 8.21 -6.54 0.50
N MET A 18 7.76 -7.59 1.18
CA MET A 18 8.57 -8.30 2.19
C MET A 18 9.85 -8.88 1.57
N LEU A 19 9.73 -9.60 0.45
CA LEU A 19 10.88 -10.12 -0.29
C LEU A 19 11.83 -9.00 -0.72
N TYR A 20 11.27 -7.89 -1.22
CA TYR A 20 12.05 -6.70 -1.56
C TYR A 20 12.77 -6.12 -0.33
N GLY A 21 12.14 -6.11 0.84
CA GLY A 21 12.77 -5.72 2.10
C GLY A 21 13.98 -6.60 2.46
N PHE A 22 13.85 -7.92 2.31
CA PHE A 22 14.98 -8.83 2.51
C PHE A 22 16.12 -8.58 1.51
N LEU A 23 15.79 -8.26 0.25
CA LEU A 23 16.80 -7.83 -0.73
C LEU A 23 17.51 -6.55 -0.30
N LEU A 24 16.77 -5.53 0.18
CA LEU A 24 17.37 -4.28 0.65
C LEU A 24 18.30 -4.49 1.86
N ILE A 25 17.93 -5.39 2.77
CA ILE A 25 18.80 -5.80 3.89
C ILE A 25 20.07 -6.47 3.36
N TYR A 26 19.91 -7.40 2.41
CA TYR A 26 21.05 -8.08 1.78
C TYR A 26 22.04 -7.08 1.18
N LEU A 27 21.55 -6.13 0.40
CA LEU A 27 22.35 -5.10 -0.26
C LEU A 27 23.05 -4.18 0.74
N ARG A 28 22.40 -3.84 1.86
CA ARG A 28 22.98 -2.98 2.91
C ARG A 28 24.05 -3.69 3.73
N ASP A 29 23.87 -4.96 4.06
CA ASP A 29 24.66 -5.62 5.11
C ASP A 29 25.66 -6.67 4.57
N PHE A 30 25.37 -7.26 3.42
CA PHE A 30 26.05 -8.47 2.93
C PHE A 30 26.65 -8.35 1.53
N ALA A 31 26.19 -7.41 0.70
CA ALA A 31 26.71 -7.26 -0.66
C ALA A 31 28.19 -6.79 -0.67
N PRO A 32 28.98 -7.15 -1.70
CA PRO A 32 30.37 -6.72 -1.83
C PRO A 32 30.55 -5.20 -1.81
N ASP A 33 29.57 -4.46 -2.35
CA ASP A 33 29.53 -3.00 -2.44
C ASP A 33 28.73 -2.33 -1.30
N LYS A 34 28.47 -3.04 -0.19
CA LYS A 34 27.64 -2.56 0.92
C LYS A 34 27.99 -1.18 1.48
N GLN A 35 29.26 -0.77 1.41
CA GLN A 35 29.69 0.54 1.91
C GLN A 35 28.94 1.68 1.19
N ALA A 36 28.74 1.56 -0.12
CA ALA A 36 27.97 2.54 -0.89
C ALA A 36 26.50 2.61 -0.43
N TRP A 37 25.90 1.46 -0.08
CA TRP A 37 24.53 1.37 0.46
C TRP A 37 24.40 1.96 1.87
N VAL A 38 25.46 1.85 2.68
CA VAL A 38 25.52 2.44 4.03
C VAL A 38 25.72 3.95 3.95
N ASP A 39 26.63 4.42 3.10
CA ASP A 39 26.99 5.84 3.01
C ASP A 39 25.84 6.71 2.46
N SER A 40 25.01 6.13 1.62
CA SER A 40 23.83 6.77 1.04
C SER A 40 22.52 6.40 1.73
N TYR A 41 22.58 5.86 2.96
CA TYR A 41 21.42 5.33 3.66
C TYR A 41 20.23 6.31 3.64
N SER A 42 20.42 7.55 4.07
CA SER A 42 19.34 8.55 4.21
C SER A 42 19.05 9.36 2.93
N SER A 43 19.66 9.05 1.79
CA SER A 43 19.51 9.86 0.57
C SER A 43 19.49 9.02 -0.71
N GLY A 44 19.05 9.64 -1.80
CA GLY A 44 19.02 9.03 -3.13
C GLY A 44 18.20 7.74 -3.22
N LYS A 45 18.61 6.86 -4.16
CA LYS A 45 17.85 5.66 -4.54
C LYS A 45 17.65 4.67 -3.39
N HIS A 46 18.57 4.59 -2.45
CA HIS A 46 18.47 3.69 -1.30
C HIS A 46 17.40 4.13 -0.31
N PHE A 47 17.25 5.44 -0.11
CA PHE A 47 16.16 5.99 0.69
C PHE A 47 14.80 5.75 0.02
N GLU A 48 14.68 6.07 -1.27
CA GLU A 48 13.43 5.89 -2.04
C GLU A 48 13.02 4.42 -2.15
N ALA A 49 13.97 3.51 -2.38
CA ALA A 49 13.71 2.07 -2.34
C ALA A 49 13.11 1.61 -1.00
N ARG A 50 13.62 2.13 0.13
CA ARG A 50 13.06 1.81 1.45
C ARG A 50 11.69 2.43 1.67
N LEU A 51 11.45 3.64 1.15
CA LEU A 51 10.10 4.22 1.14
C LEU A 51 9.11 3.33 0.40
N ALA A 52 9.48 2.81 -0.77
CA ALA A 52 8.66 1.88 -1.54
C ALA A 52 8.39 0.60 -0.74
N HIS A 53 9.39 0.02 -0.09
CA HIS A 53 9.22 -1.16 0.77
C HIS A 53 8.21 -0.93 1.90
N VAL A 54 8.41 0.13 2.70
CA VAL A 54 7.58 0.42 3.87
C VAL A 54 6.15 0.76 3.45
N HIS A 55 5.98 1.65 2.47
CA HIS A 55 4.65 2.02 1.98
C HIS A 55 3.97 0.85 1.25
N GLY A 56 4.74 0.02 0.53
CA GLY A 56 4.27 -1.21 -0.10
C GLY A 56 3.59 -2.13 0.89
N ASN A 57 4.27 -2.43 2.00
CA ASN A 57 3.70 -3.27 3.06
C ASN A 57 2.55 -2.60 3.80
N LEU A 58 2.64 -1.31 4.12
CA LEU A 58 1.55 -0.57 4.76
C LEU A 58 0.28 -0.58 3.90
N PHE A 59 0.40 -0.25 2.61
CA PHE A 59 -0.73 -0.17 1.69
C PHE A 59 -1.32 -1.55 1.38
N ALA A 60 -0.48 -2.59 1.39
CA ALA A 60 -0.92 -3.96 1.28
C ALA A 60 -1.75 -4.40 2.50
N VAL A 61 -1.28 -4.12 3.73
CA VAL A 61 -2.04 -4.38 4.96
C VAL A 61 -3.34 -3.59 4.98
N LEU A 62 -3.32 -2.32 4.60
CA LEU A 62 -4.54 -1.51 4.47
C LEU A 62 -5.52 -2.14 3.47
N ASN A 63 -5.04 -2.67 2.33
CA ASN A 63 -5.91 -3.40 1.40
C ASN A 63 -6.52 -4.65 2.03
N VAL A 64 -5.76 -5.43 2.80
CA VAL A 64 -6.31 -6.60 3.50
C VAL A 64 -7.40 -6.19 4.51
N ILE A 65 -7.14 -5.16 5.33
CA ILE A 65 -8.08 -4.67 6.33
C ILE A 65 -9.33 -4.09 5.67
N ILE A 66 -9.16 -3.19 4.68
CA ILE A 66 -10.26 -2.60 3.92
C ILE A 66 -11.06 -3.72 3.25
N GLY A 67 -10.40 -4.67 2.60
CA GLY A 67 -11.05 -5.80 1.96
C GLY A 67 -11.89 -6.63 2.93
N TYR A 68 -11.35 -6.92 4.11
CA TYR A 68 -12.07 -7.62 5.18
C TYR A 68 -13.30 -6.84 5.65
N LEU A 69 -13.15 -5.54 5.93
CA LEU A 69 -14.26 -4.67 6.35
C LEU A 69 -15.33 -4.58 5.26
N LEU A 70 -14.93 -4.45 4.00
CA LEU A 70 -15.85 -4.40 2.87
C LEU A 70 -16.60 -5.72 2.68
N VAL A 71 -15.98 -6.88 2.94
CA VAL A 71 -16.67 -8.18 2.89
C VAL A 71 -17.68 -8.30 4.04
N HIS A 72 -17.25 -7.98 5.26
CA HIS A 72 -18.07 -8.19 6.46
C HIS A 72 -19.22 -7.19 6.58
N PHE A 73 -19.00 -5.93 6.20
CA PHE A 73 -19.98 -4.85 6.32
C PHE A 73 -20.63 -4.45 4.98
N HIS A 74 -20.51 -5.27 3.93
CA HIS A 74 -20.99 -4.91 2.58
C HIS A 74 -22.46 -4.47 2.54
N ALA A 75 -23.32 -5.08 3.36
CA ALA A 75 -24.75 -4.76 3.40
C ALA A 75 -25.06 -3.42 4.08
N ARG A 76 -24.13 -2.89 4.88
CA ARG A 76 -24.32 -1.66 5.67
C ARG A 76 -23.49 -0.48 5.14
N LEU A 77 -22.49 -0.75 4.30
CA LEU A 77 -21.63 0.25 3.69
C LEU A 77 -22.10 0.56 2.26
N ALA A 78 -22.39 1.82 1.99
CA ALA A 78 -22.63 2.27 0.62
C ALA A 78 -21.30 2.37 -0.15
N ARG A 79 -21.35 2.20 -1.48
CA ARG A 79 -20.21 2.45 -2.40
C ARG A 79 -18.95 1.63 -2.13
N THR A 80 -19.11 0.40 -1.63
CA THR A 80 -18.01 -0.54 -1.35
C THR A 80 -17.09 -0.78 -2.56
N ALA A 81 -17.64 -0.82 -3.77
CA ALA A 81 -16.87 -0.98 -5.00
C ALA A 81 -15.89 0.18 -5.24
N ALA A 82 -16.32 1.42 -5.04
CA ALA A 82 -15.48 2.59 -5.25
C ALA A 82 -14.33 2.64 -4.24
N ILE A 83 -14.60 2.34 -2.96
CA ILE A 83 -13.57 2.30 -1.91
C ILE A 83 -12.56 1.19 -2.19
N SER A 84 -13.03 0.01 -2.61
CA SER A 84 -12.16 -1.10 -3.01
C SER A 84 -11.22 -0.71 -4.14
N TRP A 85 -11.74 -0.07 -5.19
CA TRP A 85 -10.93 0.38 -6.32
C TRP A 85 -9.94 1.48 -5.92
N LEU A 86 -10.34 2.44 -5.09
CA LEU A 86 -9.41 3.46 -4.58
C LEU A 86 -8.26 2.84 -3.77
N ALA A 87 -8.56 1.86 -2.92
CA ALA A 87 -7.53 1.15 -2.15
C ALA A 87 -6.56 0.35 -3.05
N LEU A 88 -7.07 -0.31 -4.10
CA LEU A 88 -6.24 -1.03 -5.07
C LEU A 88 -5.38 -0.06 -5.91
N THR A 89 -5.98 1.01 -6.43
CA THR A 89 -5.24 2.08 -7.14
C THR A 89 -4.19 2.72 -6.23
N GLY A 90 -4.42 2.72 -4.91
CA GLY A 90 -3.44 3.15 -3.93
C GLY A 90 -2.09 2.44 -4.05
N LEU A 91 -2.08 1.16 -4.44
CA LEU A 91 -0.86 0.37 -4.63
C LEU A 91 0.03 0.87 -5.78
N LEU A 92 -0.48 1.77 -6.64
CA LEU A 92 0.35 2.47 -7.62
C LEU A 92 1.43 3.34 -6.98
N MET A 93 1.26 3.78 -5.73
CA MET A 93 2.25 4.62 -5.06
C MET A 93 3.59 3.88 -4.85
N PRO A 94 3.63 2.76 -4.11
CA PRO A 94 4.89 2.05 -3.90
C PRO A 94 5.45 1.45 -5.19
N VAL A 95 4.60 1.03 -6.14
CA VAL A 95 5.03 0.60 -7.48
C VAL A 95 5.63 1.76 -8.28
N GLY A 96 5.02 2.96 -8.18
CA GLY A 96 5.48 4.18 -8.83
C GLY A 96 6.85 4.63 -8.32
N ILE A 97 7.10 4.52 -7.01
CA ILE A 97 8.42 4.82 -6.44
C ILE A 97 9.47 3.88 -7.03
N LEU A 98 9.19 2.56 -7.11
CA LEU A 98 10.13 1.63 -7.76
C LEU A 98 10.32 1.98 -9.23
N ALA A 99 9.26 2.38 -9.94
CA ALA A 99 9.36 2.77 -11.34
C ALA A 99 10.20 4.03 -11.56
N GLU A 100 10.08 5.02 -10.67
CA GLU A 100 10.91 6.23 -10.67
C GLU A 100 12.39 5.88 -10.41
N VAL A 101 12.67 5.11 -9.35
CA VAL A 101 14.04 4.74 -8.93
C VAL A 101 14.78 3.93 -10.01
N TYR A 102 14.09 2.97 -10.63
CA TYR A 102 14.70 2.01 -11.55
C TYR A 102 14.60 2.39 -13.03
N PHE A 103 13.53 3.07 -13.43
CA PHE A 103 13.26 3.39 -14.84
C PHE A 103 13.17 4.90 -15.12
N GLY A 104 13.34 5.76 -14.11
CA GLY A 104 13.23 7.21 -14.26
C GLY A 104 11.81 7.66 -14.64
N ALA A 105 10.79 6.86 -14.33
CA ALA A 105 9.41 7.19 -14.63
C ALA A 105 8.96 8.46 -13.86
N PRO A 106 8.08 9.29 -14.45
CA PRO A 106 7.54 10.45 -13.75
C PRO A 106 6.78 10.07 -12.46
N PRO A 107 6.78 10.92 -11.42
CA PRO A 107 6.15 10.63 -10.12
C PRO A 107 4.62 10.67 -10.14
N VAL A 108 3.99 10.70 -11.32
CA VAL A 108 2.53 10.75 -11.48
C VAL A 108 1.87 9.52 -10.84
N LEU A 109 2.46 8.33 -10.99
CA LEU A 109 1.95 7.11 -10.35
C LEU A 109 2.01 7.19 -8.82
N VAL A 110 3.07 7.82 -8.28
CA VAL A 110 3.25 8.05 -6.85
C VAL A 110 2.11 8.92 -6.31
N LEU A 111 1.86 10.05 -6.98
CA LEU A 111 0.83 11.01 -6.59
C LEU A 111 -0.58 10.43 -6.69
N VAL A 112 -0.90 9.76 -7.81
CA VAL A 112 -2.20 9.12 -8.03
C VAL A 112 -2.47 8.05 -6.97
N GLY A 113 -1.48 7.19 -6.69
CA GLY A 113 -1.61 6.17 -5.65
C GLY A 113 -1.75 6.77 -4.25
N ALA A 114 -0.96 7.79 -3.92
CA ALA A 114 -1.03 8.43 -2.61
C ALA A 114 -2.41 9.05 -2.34
N ILE A 115 -2.96 9.78 -3.33
CA ILE A 115 -4.29 10.40 -3.24
C ILE A 115 -5.37 9.31 -3.17
N ALA A 116 -5.27 8.26 -3.97
CA ALA A 116 -6.25 7.18 -4.00
C ALA A 116 -6.32 6.42 -2.67
N MET A 117 -5.17 6.00 -2.12
CA MET A 117 -5.13 5.31 -0.83
C MET A 117 -5.67 6.20 0.29
N THR A 118 -5.21 7.45 0.36
CA THR A 118 -5.65 8.42 1.39
C THR A 118 -7.16 8.63 1.32
N SER A 119 -7.71 8.80 0.11
CA SER A 119 -9.15 8.95 -0.10
C SER A 119 -9.93 7.72 0.34
N SER A 120 -9.42 6.51 0.05
CA SER A 120 -10.06 5.25 0.45
C SER A 120 -10.17 5.10 1.97
N VAL A 121 -9.08 5.41 2.69
CA VAL A 121 -9.00 5.30 4.15
C VAL A 121 -9.89 6.33 4.82
N ILE A 122 -9.82 7.60 4.41
CA ILE A 122 -10.66 8.68 4.96
C ILE A 122 -12.14 8.38 4.69
N TRP A 123 -12.50 7.98 3.47
CA TRP A 123 -13.88 7.69 3.12
C TRP A 123 -14.42 6.52 3.95
N LEU A 124 -13.66 5.42 4.06
CA LEU A 124 -14.09 4.30 4.88
C LEU A 124 -14.27 4.72 6.34
N GLY A 125 -13.35 5.50 6.91
CA GLY A 125 -13.49 6.07 8.25
C GLY A 125 -14.77 6.88 8.43
N VAL A 126 -15.09 7.77 7.48
CA VAL A 126 -16.34 8.55 7.50
C VAL A 126 -17.58 7.65 7.43
N LEU A 127 -17.55 6.57 6.66
CA LEU A 127 -18.68 5.63 6.61
C LEU A 127 -18.87 4.89 7.93
N PHE A 128 -17.79 4.51 8.61
CA PHE A 128 -17.86 3.88 9.93
C PHE A 128 -18.34 4.85 11.02
N PHE A 129 -18.02 6.15 10.95
CA PHE A 129 -18.62 7.14 11.85
C PHE A 129 -20.14 7.31 11.63
N LYS A 130 -20.62 7.11 10.40
CA LYS A 130 -22.05 7.24 10.04
C LYS A 130 -22.84 5.95 10.20
N LEU A 131 -22.17 4.84 10.48
CA LEU A 131 -22.81 3.55 10.74
C LEU A 131 -23.60 3.67 12.04
N LYS A 132 -24.93 3.79 11.93
CA LYS A 132 -25.81 3.74 13.11
C LYS A 132 -25.59 2.40 13.81
N GLN A 133 -25.36 2.44 15.13
CA GLN A 133 -25.52 1.24 15.93
C GLN A 133 -26.97 0.79 15.76
N VAL A 134 -27.15 -0.39 15.17
CA VAL A 134 -28.40 -1.11 15.36
C VAL A 134 -28.35 -1.52 16.83
N ASN A 135 -29.16 -0.87 17.66
CA ASN A 135 -29.42 -1.34 19.03
C ASN A 135 -29.81 -2.81 18.91
N GLY A 136 -28.93 -3.71 19.34
CA GLY A 136 -29.25 -5.11 19.49
C GLY A 136 -30.23 -5.23 20.66
N HIS A 137 -31.41 -5.76 20.36
CA HIS A 137 -32.22 -6.50 21.33
C HIS A 137 -31.43 -7.70 21.83
#